data_AF-A0A924FBV8-F1
#
_entry.id   AF-A0A924FBV8-F1
#
_cell.length_a   1.000
_cell.length_b   1.000
_cell.length_c   1.000
_cell.angle_alpha   90.00
_cell.angle_beta   90.00
_cell.angle_gamma   90.00
#
_symmetry.space_group_name_H-M   'P 1'
#
loop_
_entity.id
_entity.type
_entity.pdbx_description
1 polymer ?
#
loop_
_entity_poly.entity_id
_entity_poly.type
_entity_poly.pdbx_seq_one_letter_code
_entity_poly.pdbx_strand_id
1 'polypeptide(L)'
;SISVTDFFHNLIIILALAVLGVVLWQEVGGWETIRQRTPPGFFRFLPPATTRDWVAYLAAWFTIGLGSIPQQDIFQRVMAAKSEDTSVRASYLASGLYLTVAMLPLFIALSATILHPNLPGDRQLIIPTMVMQHGNLPLQILFFGAVSSAILSVSSGAILAPATVFGENIVKYFRPNIPDAVLLRTIRQAIVVITVICVGISVSRDTNIFDLVGESSAFSLVSLFVPLTAGIYWKRANLTGCLLSMGVGLVVWLFCLWAETDYSPMMWGLLASTVAMVAGSLLSQRPAVAGGN
;
A
#
# COMPACT_ATOMS: atom_id res chain seq x y z
N SER A 1 -23.20 -3.63 -6.10
CA SER A 1 -22.31 -2.84 -5.22
C SER A 1 -20.91 -3.41 -5.33
N ILE A 2 -19.92 -2.60 -5.70
CA ILE A 2 -18.53 -3.02 -5.90
C ILE A 2 -17.97 -3.68 -4.62
N SER A 3 -18.23 -3.10 -3.45
CA SER A 3 -17.76 -3.64 -2.17
C SER A 3 -18.32 -5.03 -1.84
N VAL A 4 -19.54 -5.34 -2.28
CA VAL A 4 -20.15 -6.67 -2.04
C VAL A 4 -19.50 -7.71 -2.95
N THR A 5 -19.29 -7.38 -4.22
CA THR A 5 -18.58 -8.28 -5.15
C THR A 5 -17.15 -8.52 -4.67
N ASP A 6 -16.47 -7.50 -4.16
CA ASP A 6 -15.11 -7.61 -3.61
C ASP A 6 -15.04 -8.56 -2.42
N PHE A 7 -16.03 -8.48 -1.53
CA PHE A 7 -16.12 -9.37 -0.38
C PHE A 7 -16.19 -10.83 -0.81
N PHE A 8 -17.05 -11.17 -1.78
CA PHE A 8 -17.16 -12.53 -2.28
C PHE A 8 -15.90 -12.98 -3.02
N HIS A 9 -15.31 -12.14 -3.88
CA HIS A 9 -14.07 -12.51 -4.58
C HIS A 9 -12.90 -12.74 -3.61
N ASN A 10 -12.75 -11.89 -2.60
CA ASN A 10 -11.71 -12.08 -1.58
C ASN A 10 -11.93 -13.38 -0.81
N LEU A 11 -13.17 -13.71 -0.43
CA LEU A 11 -13.47 -14.99 0.24
C LEU A 11 -13.09 -16.19 -0.63
N ILE A 12 -13.39 -16.12 -1.94
CA ILE A 12 -13.05 -17.17 -2.90
C ILE A 12 -11.53 -17.31 -3.04
N ILE A 13 -10.78 -16.20 -3.15
CA ILE A 13 -9.32 -16.21 -3.22
C ILE A 13 -8.73 -16.85 -1.95
N ILE A 14 -9.24 -16.46 -0.78
CA ILE A 14 -8.79 -17.02 0.51
C ILE A 14 -9.01 -18.53 0.54
N LEU A 15 -10.20 -19.00 0.14
CA LEU A 15 -10.51 -20.43 0.08
C LEU A 15 -9.57 -21.15 -0.89
N ALA A 16 -9.37 -20.60 -2.09
CA ALA A 16 -8.50 -21.21 -3.11
C ALA A 16 -7.04 -21.32 -2.62
N LEU A 17 -6.52 -20.26 -1.99
CA LEU A 17 -5.18 -20.25 -1.40
C LEU A 17 -5.08 -21.21 -0.21
N ALA A 18 -6.13 -21.33 0.62
CA ALA A 18 -6.14 -22.29 1.72
C ALA A 18 -6.11 -23.74 1.22
N VAL A 19 -6.93 -24.06 0.21
CA VAL A 19 -6.92 -25.39 -0.43
C VAL A 19 -5.55 -25.69 -1.03
N LEU A 20 -4.97 -24.75 -1.79
CA LEU A 20 -3.63 -24.92 -2.36
C LEU A 20 -2.57 -25.10 -1.26
N GLY A 21 -2.65 -24.30 -0.19
CA GLY A 21 -1.76 -24.44 0.96
C GLY A 21 -1.81 -25.83 1.59
N VAL A 22 -3.01 -26.40 1.74
CA VAL A 22 -3.16 -27.78 2.26
C VAL A 22 -2.54 -28.80 1.30
N VAL A 23 -2.74 -28.65 -0.01
CA VAL A 23 -2.14 -29.55 -1.03
C VAL A 23 -0.61 -29.50 -0.96
N LEU A 24 -0.03 -28.29 -0.99
CA LEU A 24 1.43 -28.13 -0.95
C LEU A 24 2.02 -28.58 0.39
N TRP A 25 1.32 -28.39 1.50
CA TRP A 25 1.74 -28.90 2.81
C TRP A 25 1.92 -30.43 2.81
N GLN A 26 0.98 -31.14 2.16
CA GLN A 26 1.05 -32.60 2.04
C GLN A 26 2.21 -33.03 1.14
N GLU A 27 2.45 -32.32 0.03
CA GLU A 27 3.55 -32.64 -0.90
C GLU A 27 4.94 -32.37 -0.33
N VAL A 28 5.11 -31.29 0.45
CA VAL A 28 6.38 -31.00 1.13
C VAL A 28 6.69 -32.05 2.20
N GLY A 29 5.68 -32.75 2.71
CA GLY A 29 5.84 -33.73 3.78
C GLY A 29 5.88 -33.13 5.18
N GLY A 30 5.30 -31.93 5.36
CA GLY A 30 5.12 -31.29 6.67
C GLY A 30 6.32 -30.48 7.19
N TRP A 31 6.22 -30.08 8.46
CA TRP A 31 7.13 -29.10 9.09
C TRP A 31 8.59 -29.53 9.13
N GLU A 32 8.87 -30.81 9.36
CA GLU A 32 10.24 -31.28 9.55
C GLU A 32 11.05 -31.13 8.26
N THR A 33 10.47 -31.47 7.11
CA THR A 33 11.08 -31.24 5.80
C THR A 33 11.32 -29.75 5.55
N ILE A 34 10.36 -28.89 5.90
CA ILE A 34 10.51 -27.43 5.77
C ILE A 34 11.71 -26.97 6.58
N ARG A 35 11.80 -27.37 7.85
CA ARG A 35 12.88 -26.96 8.74
C ARG A 35 14.26 -27.41 8.22
N GLN A 36 14.36 -28.62 7.68
CA GLN A 36 15.63 -29.17 7.18
C GLN A 36 16.05 -28.57 5.84
N ARG A 37 15.11 -28.25 4.94
CA ARG A 37 15.39 -27.70 3.61
C ARG A 37 15.52 -26.19 3.57
N THR A 38 15.25 -25.52 4.68
CA THR A 38 15.35 -24.07 4.79
C THR A 38 16.71 -23.69 5.41
N PRO A 39 17.40 -22.65 4.90
CA PRO A 39 18.71 -22.27 5.42
C PRO A 39 18.66 -21.82 6.89
N PRO A 40 19.76 -21.97 7.64
CA PRO A 40 19.83 -21.53 9.03
C PRO A 40 19.52 -20.04 9.16
N GLY A 41 18.67 -19.69 10.13
CA GLY A 41 18.26 -18.31 10.37
C GLY A 41 17.17 -17.78 9.44
N PHE A 42 16.57 -18.59 8.57
CA PHE A 42 15.47 -18.15 7.70
C PHE A 42 14.25 -17.62 8.45
N PHE A 43 13.84 -18.32 9.53
CA PHE A 43 12.71 -17.92 10.37
C PHE A 43 13.04 -16.82 11.38
N ARG A 44 14.15 -16.09 11.19
CA ARG A 44 14.46 -14.93 12.03
C ARG A 44 13.43 -13.85 11.77
N PHE A 45 12.71 -13.46 12.81
CA PHE A 45 11.78 -12.34 12.74
C PHE A 45 12.53 -11.00 12.82
N LEU A 46 13.58 -10.95 13.64
CA LEU A 46 14.37 -9.75 13.87
C LEU A 46 15.61 -9.73 12.97
N PRO A 47 16.04 -8.52 12.52
CA PRO A 47 17.27 -8.37 11.77
C PRO A 47 18.50 -8.67 12.65
N PRO A 48 19.68 -8.90 12.04
CA PRO A 48 20.95 -8.91 12.76
C PRO A 48 21.15 -7.63 13.60
N ALA A 49 21.97 -7.72 14.64
CA ALA A 49 22.25 -6.62 15.57
C ALA A 49 23.18 -5.53 14.97
N THR A 50 22.94 -5.14 13.72
CA THR A 50 23.64 -4.05 13.04
C THR A 50 22.71 -2.83 12.98
N THR A 51 23.24 -1.64 13.21
CA THR A 51 22.46 -0.39 13.09
C THR A 51 21.80 -0.27 11.71
N ARG A 52 22.52 -0.61 10.64
CA ARG A 52 22.01 -0.54 9.26
C ARG A 52 20.79 -1.44 9.06
N ASP A 53 20.85 -2.68 9.52
CA ASP A 53 19.76 -3.66 9.35
C ASP A 53 18.52 -3.26 10.15
N TRP A 54 18.70 -2.74 11.37
CA TRP A 54 17.60 -2.22 12.18
C TRP A 54 16.96 -0.98 11.56
N VAL A 55 17.75 -0.06 11.02
CA VAL A 55 17.23 1.13 10.32
C VAL A 55 16.45 0.70 9.08
N ALA A 56 16.94 -0.26 8.29
CA ALA A 56 16.23 -0.79 7.13
C ALA A 56 14.92 -1.50 7.52
N TYR A 57 14.95 -2.29 8.60
CA TYR A 57 13.79 -2.98 9.13
C TYR A 57 12.70 -2.01 9.59
N LEU A 58 13.06 -1.00 10.39
CA LEU A 58 12.12 0.05 10.83
C LEU A 58 11.62 0.88 9.66
N ALA A 59 12.48 1.18 8.67
CA ALA A 59 12.06 1.88 7.48
C ALA A 59 10.96 1.12 6.74
N ALA A 60 11.09 -0.20 6.56
CA ALA A 60 10.06 -1.00 5.90
C ALA A 60 8.71 -0.93 6.65
N TRP A 61 8.74 -1.05 7.99
CA TRP A 61 7.53 -0.93 8.82
C TRP A 61 6.89 0.45 8.74
N PHE A 62 7.68 1.52 8.79
CA PHE A 62 7.15 2.88 8.70
C PHE A 62 6.64 3.21 7.31
N THR A 63 7.32 2.76 6.26
CA THR A 63 6.91 2.98 4.88
C THR A 63 5.55 2.37 4.62
N ILE A 64 5.36 1.08 4.89
CA ILE A 64 4.07 0.42 4.62
C ILE A 64 3.03 0.81 5.67
N GLY A 65 3.40 0.82 6.95
CA GLY A 65 2.48 1.12 8.06
C GLY A 65 2.04 2.57 8.09
N LEU A 66 2.97 3.50 8.30
CA LEU A 66 2.63 4.93 8.44
C LEU A 66 2.36 5.59 7.09
N GLY A 67 3.06 5.18 6.03
CA GLY A 67 2.84 5.70 4.67
C GLY A 67 1.47 5.34 4.10
N SER A 68 0.78 4.32 4.64
CA SER A 68 -0.58 4.00 4.22
C SER A 68 -1.64 4.93 4.81
N ILE A 69 -1.39 5.55 5.97
CA ILE A 69 -2.39 6.37 6.68
C ILE A 69 -2.91 7.54 5.81
N PRO A 70 -2.06 8.30 5.07
CA PRO A 70 -2.53 9.40 4.23
C PRO A 70 -3.20 8.96 2.92
N GLN A 71 -3.24 7.66 2.60
CA GLN A 71 -3.69 7.20 1.29
C GLN A 71 -5.19 7.40 1.09
N GLN A 72 -5.55 7.99 -0.05
CA GLN A 72 -6.90 8.43 -0.35
C GLN A 72 -7.92 7.30 -0.45
N ASP A 73 -7.52 6.14 -0.97
CA ASP A 73 -8.38 4.97 -1.11
C ASP A 73 -8.79 4.37 0.25
N ILE A 74 -7.91 4.44 1.25
CA ILE A 74 -8.25 4.07 2.63
C ILE A 74 -9.25 5.06 3.22
N PHE A 75 -9.01 6.37 3.07
CA PHE A 75 -9.95 7.40 3.53
C PHE A 75 -11.33 7.24 2.91
N GLN A 76 -11.42 6.97 1.61
CA GLN A 76 -12.69 6.75 0.93
C GLN A 76 -13.46 5.57 1.52
N ARG A 77 -12.77 4.48 1.87
CA ARG A 77 -13.41 3.29 2.48
C ARG A 77 -13.86 3.55 3.91
N VAL A 78 -13.04 4.21 4.72
CA VAL A 78 -13.35 4.56 6.10
C VAL A 78 -14.54 5.52 6.18
N MET A 79 -14.59 6.52 5.29
CA MET A 79 -15.67 7.52 5.25
C MET A 79 -16.97 6.98 4.62
N ALA A 80 -16.91 5.91 3.85
CA ALA A 80 -18.09 5.22 3.32
C ALA A 80 -18.77 4.30 4.36
N ALA A 81 -18.14 4.07 5.51
CA ALA A 81 -18.73 3.27 6.58
C ALA A 81 -19.96 3.96 7.17
N LYS A 82 -20.95 3.15 7.59
CA LYS A 82 -22.22 3.65 8.15
C LYS A 82 -22.04 4.40 9.48
N SER A 83 -21.03 4.03 10.26
CA SER A 83 -20.71 4.66 11.54
C SER A 83 -19.22 4.51 11.87
N GLU A 84 -18.73 5.37 12.76
CA GLU A 84 -17.38 5.31 13.31
C GLU A 84 -17.08 3.93 13.92
N ASP A 85 -17.95 3.44 14.81
CA ASP A 85 -17.82 2.12 15.44
C ASP A 85 -17.66 0.98 14.41
N THR A 86 -18.41 1.06 13.31
CA THR A 86 -18.32 0.05 12.24
C THR A 86 -16.96 0.13 11.56
N SER A 87 -16.46 1.34 11.30
CA SER A 87 -15.16 1.59 10.68
C SER A 87 -14.00 1.09 11.55
N VAL A 88 -14.05 1.35 12.86
CA VAL A 88 -13.04 0.89 13.83
C VAL A 88 -13.02 -0.63 13.92
N ARG A 89 -14.19 -1.27 14.08
CA ARG A 89 -14.29 -2.74 14.14
C ARG A 89 -13.82 -3.40 12.84
N ALA A 90 -14.18 -2.84 11.70
CA ALA A 90 -13.72 -3.32 10.40
C ALA A 90 -12.20 -3.21 10.26
N SER A 91 -11.59 -2.14 10.79
CA SER A 91 -10.13 -1.96 10.77
C SER A 91 -9.40 -3.00 11.62
N TYR A 92 -9.91 -3.31 12.83
CA TYR A 92 -9.34 -4.38 13.65
C TYR A 92 -9.50 -5.77 13.01
N LEU A 93 -10.67 -6.04 12.42
CA LEU A 93 -10.90 -7.29 11.69
C LEU A 93 -9.95 -7.40 10.48
N ALA A 94 -9.78 -6.32 9.72
CA ALA A 94 -8.88 -6.27 8.57
C ALA A 94 -7.42 -6.52 8.99
N SER A 95 -6.97 -5.95 10.12
CA SER A 95 -5.64 -6.20 10.68
C SER A 95 -5.45 -7.69 11.07
N GLY A 96 -6.45 -8.29 11.73
CA GLY A 96 -6.42 -9.72 12.05
C GLY A 96 -6.39 -10.62 10.81
N LEU A 97 -7.19 -10.28 9.79
CA LEU A 97 -7.16 -10.97 8.50
C LEU A 97 -5.82 -10.78 7.79
N TYR A 98 -5.22 -9.59 7.85
CA TYR A 98 -3.90 -9.34 7.26
C TYR A 98 -2.83 -10.27 7.88
N LEU A 99 -2.80 -10.40 9.21
CA LEU A 99 -1.83 -11.27 9.89
C LEU A 99 -2.05 -12.76 9.64
N THR A 100 -3.28 -13.19 9.34
CA THR A 100 -3.61 -14.61 9.17
C THR A 100 -3.64 -15.03 7.70
N VAL A 101 -4.42 -14.35 6.89
CA VAL A 101 -4.61 -14.66 5.46
C VAL A 101 -3.35 -14.38 4.66
N ALA A 102 -2.60 -13.31 4.95
CA ALA A 102 -1.38 -13.00 4.20
C ALA A 102 -0.26 -14.04 4.41
N MET A 103 -0.38 -14.90 5.44
CA MET A 103 0.54 -16.03 5.62
C MET A 103 0.34 -17.12 4.58
N LEU A 104 -0.85 -17.25 3.98
CA LEU A 104 -1.13 -18.29 2.97
C LEU A 104 -0.25 -18.10 1.71
N PRO A 105 -0.22 -16.93 1.04
CA PRO A 105 0.72 -16.66 -0.05
C PRO A 105 2.19 -16.92 0.30
N LEU A 106 2.63 -16.49 1.49
CA LEU A 106 4.01 -16.67 1.95
C LEU A 106 4.37 -18.15 2.14
N PHE A 107 3.44 -18.91 2.72
CA PHE A 107 3.59 -20.35 2.90
C PHE A 107 3.62 -21.09 1.55
N ILE A 108 2.74 -20.71 0.61
CA ILE A 108 2.74 -21.27 -0.76
C ILE A 108 4.07 -20.97 -1.45
N ALA A 109 4.56 -19.73 -1.37
CA ALA A 109 5.84 -19.35 -1.96
C ALA A 109 7.01 -20.14 -1.35
N LEU A 110 7.04 -20.29 -0.02
CA LEU A 110 8.05 -21.12 0.66
C LEU A 110 8.00 -22.57 0.16
N SER A 111 6.81 -23.17 0.14
CA SER A 111 6.61 -24.55 -0.32
C SER A 111 7.07 -24.73 -1.77
N ALA A 112 6.75 -23.76 -2.64
CA ALA A 112 7.18 -23.76 -4.03
C ALA A 112 8.70 -23.77 -4.18
N THR A 113 9.42 -22.96 -3.39
CA THR A 113 10.90 -22.92 -3.43
C THR A 113 11.56 -24.22 -2.97
N ILE A 114 10.87 -24.98 -2.10
CA ILE A 114 11.36 -26.27 -1.59
C ILE A 114 11.10 -27.40 -2.57
N LEU A 115 9.90 -27.43 -3.18
CA LEU A 115 9.48 -28.47 -4.13
C LEU A 115 10.16 -28.29 -5.49
N HIS A 116 10.30 -27.04 -5.94
CA HIS A 116 10.81 -26.70 -7.26
C HIS A 116 11.96 -25.68 -7.17
N PRO A 117 13.15 -26.10 -6.68
CA PRO A 117 14.30 -25.20 -6.45
C PRO A 117 14.86 -24.56 -7.73
N ASN A 118 14.57 -25.17 -8.89
CA ASN A 118 14.99 -24.67 -10.19
C ASN A 118 13.88 -23.92 -10.94
N LEU A 119 12.81 -23.46 -10.27
CA LEU A 119 11.74 -22.66 -10.88
C LEU A 119 12.36 -21.47 -11.65
N PRO A 120 12.40 -21.53 -13.00
CA PRO A 120 12.88 -20.41 -13.78
C PRO A 120 11.73 -19.41 -13.91
N GLY A 121 11.99 -18.13 -13.66
CA GLY A 121 11.05 -17.07 -13.99
C GLY A 121 10.85 -16.04 -12.90
N ASP A 122 9.94 -15.10 -13.20
CA ASP A 122 9.57 -14.01 -12.32
C ASP A 122 8.97 -14.54 -11.01
N ARG A 123 9.56 -14.14 -9.87
CA ARG A 123 9.10 -14.51 -8.53
C ARG A 123 7.65 -14.10 -8.25
N GLN A 124 7.12 -13.13 -8.99
CA GLN A 124 5.72 -12.71 -8.89
C GLN A 124 4.74 -13.79 -9.40
N LEU A 125 5.19 -14.68 -10.27
CA LEU A 125 4.36 -15.73 -10.88
C LEU A 125 4.33 -17.02 -10.06
N ILE A 126 5.05 -17.11 -8.94
CA ILE A 126 5.15 -18.33 -8.13
C ILE A 126 3.76 -18.89 -7.79
N ILE A 127 2.86 -18.05 -7.25
CA ILE A 127 1.52 -18.51 -6.84
C ILE A 127 0.68 -18.95 -8.04
N PRO A 128 0.52 -18.15 -9.12
CA PRO A 128 -0.11 -18.61 -10.36
C PRO A 128 0.43 -19.94 -10.88
N THR A 129 1.75 -20.11 -10.90
CA THR A 129 2.39 -21.33 -11.39
C THR A 129 2.07 -22.52 -10.50
N MET A 130 2.06 -22.36 -9.17
CA MET A 130 1.66 -23.42 -8.24
C MET A 130 0.19 -23.81 -8.42
N VAL A 131 -0.71 -22.84 -8.65
CA VAL A 131 -2.12 -23.12 -8.95
C VAL A 131 -2.26 -23.93 -10.25
N MET A 132 -1.50 -23.58 -11.29
CA MET A 132 -1.52 -24.30 -12.57
C MET A 132 -0.96 -25.72 -12.47
N GLN A 133 0.08 -25.92 -11.67
CA GLN A 133 0.76 -27.22 -11.54
C GLN A 133 0.06 -28.18 -10.58
N HIS A 134 -0.48 -27.67 -9.46
CA HIS A 134 -1.00 -28.50 -8.37
C HIS A 134 -2.52 -28.37 -8.19
N GLY A 135 -3.17 -27.40 -8.86
CA GLY A 135 -4.61 -27.22 -8.80
C GLY A 135 -5.36 -28.01 -9.87
N ASN A 136 -6.54 -28.52 -9.53
CA ASN A 136 -7.47 -29.09 -10.52
C ASN A 136 -8.14 -28.00 -11.37
N LEU A 137 -8.72 -28.36 -12.51
CA LEU A 137 -9.35 -27.40 -13.42
C LEU A 137 -10.39 -26.49 -12.74
N PRO A 138 -11.31 -26.99 -11.87
CA PRO A 138 -12.22 -26.13 -11.13
C PRO A 138 -11.52 -25.10 -10.23
N LEU A 139 -10.46 -25.50 -9.51
CA LEU A 139 -9.68 -24.60 -8.65
C LEU A 139 -8.96 -23.54 -9.47
N GLN A 140 -8.39 -23.92 -10.63
CA GLN A 140 -7.74 -22.97 -11.53
C GLN A 140 -8.73 -21.91 -12.04
N ILE A 141 -9.89 -22.34 -12.57
CA ILE A 141 -10.94 -21.43 -13.06
C ILE A 141 -11.38 -20.49 -11.94
N LEU A 142 -11.62 -21.04 -10.74
CA LEU A 142 -12.06 -20.27 -9.58
C LEU A 142 -11.00 -19.25 -9.14
N PHE A 143 -9.74 -19.68 -9.03
CA PHE A 143 -8.63 -18.83 -8.59
C PHE A 143 -8.36 -17.70 -9.59
N PHE A 144 -8.14 -18.02 -10.87
CA PHE A 144 -7.82 -17.01 -11.88
C PHE A 144 -9.00 -16.07 -12.14
N GLY A 145 -10.23 -16.58 -12.12
CA GLY A 145 -11.43 -15.75 -12.21
C GLY A 145 -11.54 -14.79 -11.04
N ALA A 146 -11.38 -15.28 -9.81
CA ALA A 146 -11.49 -14.45 -8.61
C ALA A 146 -10.35 -13.43 -8.50
N VAL A 147 -9.10 -13.82 -8.75
CA VAL A 147 -7.95 -12.91 -8.74
C VAL A 147 -8.08 -11.83 -9.80
N SER A 148 -8.46 -12.17 -11.03
CA SER A 148 -8.67 -11.16 -12.10
C SER A 148 -9.75 -10.15 -11.71
N SER A 149 -10.84 -10.64 -11.14
CA SER A 149 -11.95 -9.80 -10.67
C SER A 149 -11.55 -8.90 -9.49
N ALA A 150 -10.79 -9.44 -8.53
CA ALA A 150 -10.26 -8.67 -7.41
C ALA A 150 -9.29 -7.57 -7.87
N ILE A 151 -8.39 -7.89 -8.82
CA ILE A 151 -7.49 -6.91 -9.44
C ILE A 151 -8.28 -5.78 -10.09
N LEU A 152 -9.31 -6.11 -10.88
CA LEU A 152 -10.16 -5.09 -11.54
C LEU A 152 -10.84 -4.18 -10.52
N SER A 153 -11.30 -4.73 -9.40
CA SER A 153 -11.95 -3.92 -8.38
C SER A 153 -11.01 -3.01 -7.61
N VAL A 154 -9.85 -3.53 -7.19
CA VAL A 154 -8.82 -2.72 -6.52
C VAL A 154 -8.31 -1.63 -7.45
N SER A 155 -8.06 -1.97 -8.72
CA SER A 155 -7.62 -1.01 -9.74
C SER A 155 -8.66 0.08 -9.97
N SER A 156 -9.95 -0.27 -10.04
CA SER A 156 -11.04 0.70 -10.17
C SER A 156 -11.05 1.71 -9.02
N GLY A 157 -10.92 1.25 -7.77
CA GLY A 157 -10.81 2.12 -6.61
C GLY A 157 -9.56 3.01 -6.64
N ALA A 158 -8.41 2.43 -6.97
CA ALA A 158 -7.14 3.14 -7.04
C ALA A 158 -7.10 4.20 -8.15
N ILE A 159 -7.80 3.99 -9.28
CA ILE A 159 -7.95 4.98 -10.37
C ILE A 159 -8.99 6.04 -10.01
N LEU A 160 -10.07 5.65 -9.32
CA LEU A 160 -11.12 6.58 -8.90
C LEU A 160 -10.60 7.59 -7.86
N ALA A 161 -9.73 7.19 -6.95
CA ALA A 161 -9.17 8.06 -5.92
C ALA A 161 -8.52 9.36 -6.50
N PRO A 162 -7.51 9.32 -7.38
CA PRO A 162 -6.95 10.52 -8.00
C PRO A 162 -7.94 11.22 -8.93
N ALA A 163 -8.82 10.51 -9.63
CA ALA A 163 -9.83 11.13 -10.50
C ALA A 163 -10.83 12.00 -9.70
N THR A 164 -11.24 11.52 -8.52
CA THR A 164 -12.11 12.27 -7.61
C THR A 164 -11.39 13.45 -7.00
N VAL A 165 -10.14 13.30 -6.54
CA VAL A 165 -9.33 14.42 -6.05
C VAL A 165 -9.14 15.48 -7.14
N PHE A 166 -8.91 15.07 -8.39
CA PHE A 166 -8.83 16.02 -9.51
C PHE A 166 -10.14 16.80 -9.70
N GLY A 167 -11.29 16.12 -9.71
CA GLY A 167 -12.59 16.79 -9.84
C GLY A 167 -12.95 17.69 -8.65
N GLU A 168 -12.85 17.16 -7.44
CA GLU A 168 -13.31 17.80 -6.21
C GLU A 168 -12.35 18.87 -5.68
N ASN A 169 -11.03 18.66 -5.79
CA ASN A 169 -10.04 19.56 -5.21
C ASN A 169 -9.43 20.50 -6.24
N ILE A 170 -9.24 20.07 -7.48
CA ILE A 170 -8.59 20.90 -8.51
C ILE A 170 -9.64 21.62 -9.36
N VAL A 171 -10.58 20.88 -9.98
CA VAL A 171 -11.56 21.47 -10.90
C VAL A 171 -12.51 22.42 -10.16
N LYS A 172 -13.07 22.02 -9.00
CA LYS A 172 -13.94 22.92 -8.22
C LYS A 172 -13.19 24.14 -7.67
N TYR A 173 -11.90 24.03 -7.37
CA TYR A 173 -11.11 25.19 -6.95
C TYR A 173 -11.08 26.27 -8.03
N PHE A 174 -10.87 25.90 -9.29
CA PHE A 174 -10.89 26.85 -10.42
C PHE A 174 -12.30 27.19 -10.93
N ARG A 175 -13.29 26.31 -10.70
CA ARG A 175 -14.69 26.52 -11.07
C ARG A 175 -15.63 26.13 -9.92
N PRO A 176 -15.81 26.99 -8.91
CA PRO A 176 -16.57 26.64 -7.69
C PRO A 176 -18.03 26.26 -7.94
N ASN A 177 -18.66 26.88 -8.95
CA ASN A 177 -20.07 26.70 -9.27
C ASN A 177 -20.31 25.71 -10.42
N ILE A 178 -19.43 24.73 -10.62
CA ILE A 178 -19.59 23.72 -11.67
C ILE A 178 -20.84 22.84 -11.38
N PRO A 179 -21.76 22.66 -12.34
CA PRO A 179 -22.91 21.78 -12.13
C PRO A 179 -22.50 20.31 -11.93
N ASP A 180 -23.19 19.59 -11.06
CA ASP A 180 -22.88 18.18 -10.71
C ASP A 180 -22.78 17.27 -11.93
N ALA A 181 -23.66 17.43 -12.92
CA ALA A 181 -23.63 16.64 -14.15
C ALA A 181 -22.33 16.85 -14.95
N VAL A 182 -21.79 18.07 -14.95
CA VAL A 182 -20.54 18.41 -15.64
C VAL A 182 -19.34 17.92 -14.83
N LEU A 183 -19.39 18.04 -13.51
CA LEU A 183 -18.38 17.49 -12.61
C LEU A 183 -18.25 15.97 -12.76
N LEU A 184 -19.37 15.24 -12.75
CA LEU A 184 -19.38 13.79 -12.94
C LEU A 184 -18.81 13.38 -14.30
N ARG A 185 -19.11 14.13 -15.37
CA ARG A 185 -18.48 13.91 -16.69
C ARG A 185 -16.97 14.15 -16.65
N THR A 186 -16.53 15.19 -15.94
CA THR A 186 -15.11 15.53 -15.78
C THR A 186 -14.37 14.42 -15.03
N ILE A 187 -14.94 13.90 -13.94
CA ILE A 187 -14.36 12.77 -13.20
C ILE A 187 -14.27 11.52 -14.09
N ARG A 188 -15.32 11.20 -14.88
CA ARG A 188 -15.27 10.06 -15.82
C ARG A 188 -14.20 10.23 -16.90
N GLN A 189 -14.00 11.44 -17.42
CA GLN A 189 -12.91 11.72 -18.35
C GLN A 189 -11.54 11.58 -17.69
N ALA A 190 -11.40 12.08 -16.46
CA ALA A 190 -10.18 11.93 -15.67
C ALA A 190 -9.84 10.45 -15.41
N ILE A 191 -10.83 9.60 -15.13
CA ILE A 191 -10.64 8.14 -15.00
C ILE A 191 -9.98 7.57 -16.25
N VAL A 192 -10.47 7.91 -17.45
CA VAL A 192 -9.90 7.41 -18.72
C VAL A 192 -8.46 7.89 -18.89
N VAL A 193 -8.18 9.18 -18.67
CA VAL A 193 -6.83 9.75 -18.80
C VAL A 193 -5.86 9.11 -17.81
N ILE A 194 -6.25 8.99 -16.54
CA ILE A 194 -5.42 8.36 -15.49
C ILE A 194 -5.17 6.89 -15.83
N THR A 195 -6.17 6.17 -16.36
CA THR A 195 -6.01 4.77 -16.78
C THR A 195 -4.97 4.65 -17.88
N VAL A 196 -5.02 5.52 -18.90
CA VAL A 196 -4.02 5.54 -19.98
C VAL A 196 -2.61 5.79 -19.43
N ILE A 197 -2.46 6.72 -18.48
CA ILE A 197 -1.17 6.99 -17.83
C ILE A 197 -0.68 5.76 -17.04
N CYS A 198 -1.55 5.14 -16.23
CA CYS A 198 -1.21 3.94 -15.46
C CYS A 198 -0.78 2.79 -16.37
N VAL A 199 -1.49 2.54 -17.47
CA VAL A 199 -1.12 1.53 -18.47
C VAL A 199 0.22 1.87 -19.12
N GLY A 200 0.44 3.14 -19.48
CA GLY A 200 1.72 3.58 -20.05
C GLY A 200 2.90 3.35 -19.10
N ILE A 201 2.74 3.65 -17.81
CA ILE A 201 3.76 3.39 -16.77
C ILE A 201 3.96 1.88 -16.58
N SER A 202 2.88 1.10 -16.54
CA SER A 202 2.92 -0.36 -16.37
C SER A 202 3.68 -1.07 -17.49
N VAL A 203 3.50 -0.63 -18.75
CA VAL A 203 4.18 -1.22 -19.92
C VAL A 203 5.64 -0.77 -20.04
N SER A 204 6.01 0.38 -19.48
CA SER A 204 7.36 0.96 -19.63
C SER A 204 8.32 0.62 -18.49
N ARG A 205 7.81 0.19 -17.34
CA ARG A 205 8.62 -0.14 -16.16
C ARG A 205 8.68 -1.65 -15.93
N ASP A 206 9.88 -2.21 -16.09
CA ASP A 206 10.23 -3.57 -15.63
C ASP A 206 10.59 -3.56 -14.13
N THR A 207 9.73 -3.00 -13.29
CA THR A 207 9.94 -2.90 -11.83
C THR A 207 9.13 -3.95 -11.10
N ASN A 208 9.66 -4.51 -10.01
CA ASN A 208 8.91 -5.49 -9.24
C ASN A 208 7.68 -4.86 -8.56
N ILE A 209 6.56 -5.59 -8.48
CA ILE A 209 5.34 -5.14 -7.77
C ILE A 209 5.65 -4.73 -6.33
N PHE A 210 6.55 -5.45 -5.63
CA PHE A 210 6.97 -5.10 -4.28
C PHE A 210 7.62 -3.71 -4.20
N ASP A 211 8.51 -3.40 -5.14
CA ASP A 211 9.22 -2.12 -5.18
C ASP A 211 8.25 -0.98 -5.53
N LEU A 212 7.33 -1.20 -6.46
CA LEU A 212 6.28 -0.22 -6.82
C LEU A 212 5.40 0.14 -5.63
N VAL A 213 4.99 -0.86 -4.83
CA VAL A 213 4.22 -0.63 -3.60
C VAL A 213 5.06 0.16 -2.60
N GLY A 214 6.31 -0.24 -2.39
CA GLY A 214 7.25 0.45 -1.51
C GLY A 214 7.45 1.92 -1.88
N GLU A 215 7.69 2.23 -3.16
CA GLU A 215 7.84 3.60 -3.67
C GLU A 215 6.56 4.42 -3.47
N SER A 216 5.39 3.85 -3.74
CA SER A 216 4.11 4.54 -3.59
C SER A 216 3.83 4.93 -2.13
N SER A 217 4.13 4.02 -1.20
CA SER A 217 3.97 4.26 0.23
C SER A 217 5.05 5.20 0.77
N ALA A 218 6.27 5.15 0.22
CA ALA A 218 7.36 6.04 0.59
C ALA A 218 7.01 7.51 0.29
N PHE A 219 6.46 7.79 -0.90
CA PHE A 219 6.02 9.15 -1.26
C PHE A 219 5.04 9.73 -0.23
N SER A 220 4.04 8.93 0.15
CA SER A 220 3.04 9.29 1.16
C SER A 220 3.66 9.49 2.55
N LEU A 221 4.58 8.60 2.96
CA LEU A 221 5.28 8.71 4.23
C LEU A 221 6.10 10.01 4.34
N VAL A 222 6.95 10.29 3.35
CA VAL A 222 7.92 11.40 3.44
C VAL A 222 7.27 12.76 3.19
N SER A 223 6.12 12.80 2.52
CA SER A 223 5.48 14.06 2.13
C SER A 223 4.20 14.34 2.93
N LEU A 224 3.37 13.33 3.22
CA LEU A 224 2.00 13.55 3.67
C LEU A 224 1.73 13.10 5.11
N PHE A 225 2.43 12.07 5.59
CA PHE A 225 2.18 11.51 6.93
C PHE A 225 2.39 12.54 8.04
N VAL A 226 3.58 13.15 8.12
CA VAL A 226 3.92 14.13 9.16
C VAL A 226 2.95 15.33 9.19
N PRO A 227 2.68 16.04 8.07
CA PRO A 227 1.78 17.20 8.12
C PRO A 227 0.35 16.79 8.44
N LEU A 228 -0.12 15.61 7.99
CA LEU A 228 -1.44 15.09 8.36
C LEU A 228 -1.53 14.82 9.87
N THR A 229 -0.59 14.05 10.43
CA THR A 229 -0.58 13.71 11.85
C THR A 229 -0.43 14.97 12.72
N ALA A 230 0.44 15.89 12.32
CA ALA A 230 0.61 17.16 13.01
C ALA A 230 -0.64 18.04 12.92
N GLY A 231 -1.32 18.10 11.78
CA GLY A 231 -2.56 18.85 11.62
C GLY A 231 -3.70 18.36 12.52
N ILE A 232 -3.75 17.05 12.81
CA ILE A 232 -4.77 16.45 13.67
C ILE A 232 -4.42 16.60 15.16
N TYR A 233 -3.17 16.30 15.54
CA TYR A 233 -2.80 16.14 16.95
C TYR A 233 -1.97 17.29 17.52
N TRP A 234 -1.30 18.08 16.67
CA TRP A 234 -0.37 19.12 17.13
C TRP A 234 -0.97 20.52 17.03
N LYS A 235 -1.32 21.09 18.19
CA LYS A 235 -1.92 22.44 18.30
C LYS A 235 -1.09 23.59 17.72
N ARG A 236 0.20 23.38 17.43
CA ARG A 236 1.09 24.39 16.84
C ARG A 236 1.29 24.20 15.33
N ALA A 237 0.68 23.18 14.72
CA ALA A 237 0.76 22.98 13.28
C ALA A 237 0.19 24.19 12.53
N ASN A 238 0.89 24.62 11.48
CA ASN A 238 0.46 25.73 10.63
C ASN A 238 0.78 25.45 9.16
N LEU A 239 0.21 26.26 8.26
CA LEU A 239 0.34 26.08 6.81
C LEU A 239 1.80 26.07 6.36
N THR A 240 2.62 26.99 6.87
CA THR A 240 4.05 27.09 6.53
C THR A 240 4.82 25.83 6.89
N GLY A 241 4.62 25.31 8.11
CA GLY A 241 5.17 24.05 8.56
C GLY A 241 4.74 22.88 7.68
N CYS A 242 3.46 22.78 7.35
CA CYS A 242 2.94 21.71 6.50
C CYS A 242 3.55 21.74 5.09
N LEU A 243 3.60 22.91 4.43
CA LEU A 243 4.17 23.02 3.09
C LEU A 243 5.67 22.74 3.07
N LEU A 244 6.42 23.21 4.07
CA LEU A 244 7.84 22.91 4.21
C LEU A 244 8.08 21.42 4.47
N SER A 245 7.27 20.80 5.34
CA SER A 245 7.30 19.37 5.63
C SER A 245 7.10 18.52 4.38
N MET A 246 6.10 18.84 3.56
CA MET A 246 5.83 18.17 2.28
C MET A 246 7.00 18.32 1.31
N GLY A 247 7.48 19.56 1.09
CA GLY A 247 8.51 19.85 0.09
C GLY A 247 9.89 19.33 0.48
N VAL A 248 10.34 19.62 1.70
CA VAL A 248 11.68 19.24 2.17
C VAL A 248 11.79 17.72 2.32
N GLY A 249 10.75 17.06 2.84
CA GLY A 249 10.72 15.59 2.94
C GLY A 249 10.85 14.92 1.57
N LEU A 250 10.11 15.40 0.58
CA LEU A 250 10.17 14.91 -0.80
C LEU A 250 11.55 15.14 -1.43
N VAL A 251 12.10 16.35 -1.33
CA VAL A 251 13.40 16.70 -1.92
C VAL A 251 14.53 15.88 -1.30
N VAL A 252 14.56 15.72 0.01
CA VAL A 252 15.58 14.91 0.69
C VAL A 252 15.47 13.45 0.30
N TRP A 253 14.25 12.89 0.23
CA TRP A 253 14.06 11.52 -0.21
C TRP A 253 14.58 11.28 -1.64
N LEU A 254 14.23 12.16 -2.59
CA LEU A 254 14.70 12.07 -3.98
C LEU A 254 16.22 12.25 -4.07
N PHE A 255 16.79 13.17 -3.29
CA PHE A 255 18.24 13.36 -3.23
C PHE A 255 18.96 12.12 -2.68
N CYS A 256 18.43 11.49 -1.62
CA CYS A 256 19.02 10.27 -1.06
C CYS A 256 18.90 9.06 -1.99
N LEU A 257 17.83 8.99 -2.80
CA LEU A 257 17.72 7.99 -3.88
C LEU A 257 18.79 8.21 -4.94
N TRP A 258 19.00 9.46 -5.37
CA TRP A 258 20.02 9.79 -6.37
C TRP A 258 21.45 9.61 -5.85
N ALA A 259 21.70 9.94 -4.59
CA ALA A 259 23.01 9.85 -3.94
C ALA A 259 23.36 8.45 -3.41
N GLU A 260 22.45 7.47 -3.55
CA GLU A 260 22.63 6.09 -3.09
C GLU A 260 23.14 5.98 -1.64
N THR A 261 22.46 6.65 -0.71
CA THR A 261 22.91 6.72 0.69
C THR A 261 22.99 5.35 1.37
N ASP A 262 23.95 5.19 2.28
CA ASP A 262 24.16 3.94 3.04
C ASP A 262 22.93 3.47 3.83
N TYR A 263 22.13 4.42 4.32
CA TYR A 263 20.90 4.21 5.06
C TYR A 263 19.66 4.44 4.18
N SER A 264 18.53 3.88 4.60
CA SER A 264 17.26 3.97 3.87
C SER A 264 16.85 5.42 3.56
N PRO A 265 16.70 5.79 2.28
CA PRO A 265 16.25 7.13 1.85
C PRO A 265 14.94 7.56 2.50
N MET A 266 14.05 6.60 2.79
CA MET A 266 12.74 6.84 3.40
C MET A 266 12.86 7.41 4.82
N MET A 267 13.89 7.02 5.56
CA MET A 267 14.15 7.55 6.90
C MET A 267 14.67 8.97 6.85
N TRP A 268 15.55 9.27 5.90
CA TRP A 268 16.02 10.64 5.69
C TRP A 268 14.88 11.57 5.28
N GLY A 269 14.03 11.15 4.35
CA GLY A 269 12.84 11.90 3.96
C GLY A 269 11.88 12.14 5.14
N LEU A 270 11.59 11.11 5.93
CA LEU A 270 10.71 11.23 7.11
C LEU A 270 11.31 12.18 8.18
N LEU A 271 12.61 12.05 8.46
CA LEU A 271 13.31 12.92 9.40
C LEU A 271 13.28 14.38 8.91
N ALA A 272 13.60 14.60 7.63
CA ALA A 272 13.60 15.92 7.04
C ALA A 272 12.19 16.55 7.05
N SER A 273 11.16 15.77 6.72
CA SER A 273 9.76 16.16 6.82
C SER A 273 9.36 16.58 8.24
N THR A 274 9.83 15.82 9.24
CA THR A 274 9.57 16.11 10.67
C THR A 274 10.27 17.38 11.12
N VAL A 275 11.56 17.53 10.79
CA VAL A 275 12.34 18.73 11.13
C VAL A 275 11.76 19.96 10.46
N ALA A 276 11.40 19.87 9.18
CA ALA A 276 10.77 20.97 8.43
C ALA A 276 9.39 21.34 9.00
N MET A 277 8.59 20.36 9.43
CA MET A 277 7.31 20.61 10.10
C MET A 277 7.54 21.40 11.40
N VAL A 278 8.50 20.97 12.22
CA VAL A 278 8.81 21.63 13.49
C VAL A 278 9.37 23.03 13.27
N ALA A 279 10.37 23.17 12.40
CA ALA A 279 11.01 24.44 12.08
C ALA A 279 9.99 25.45 11.51
N GLY A 280 9.22 25.05 10.49
CA GLY A 280 8.20 25.92 9.89
C GLY A 280 7.10 26.31 10.86
N SER A 281 6.71 25.39 11.76
CA SER A 281 5.70 25.67 12.78
C SER A 281 6.19 26.65 13.86
N LEU A 282 7.49 26.67 14.15
CA LEU A 282 8.09 27.58 15.13
C LEU A 282 8.48 28.94 14.52
N LEU A 283 8.90 28.97 13.25
CA LEU A 283 9.34 30.18 12.55
C LEU A 283 8.17 31.04 12.08
N SER A 284 7.04 30.42 11.71
CA SER A 284 5.86 31.16 11.29
C SER A 284 5.07 31.63 12.51
N GLN A 285 4.95 32.95 12.68
CA GLN A 285 4.08 33.53 13.71
C GLN A 285 2.65 33.02 13.52
N ARG A 286 1.96 32.75 14.63
CA ARG A 286 0.56 32.30 14.64
C ARG A 286 -0.27 33.19 13.71
N PRO A 287 -1.08 32.65 12.79
CA PRO A 287 -2.27 33.35 12.37
C PRO A 287 -3.06 33.61 13.65
N ALA A 288 -3.33 34.88 13.98
CA ALA A 288 -4.26 35.22 15.04
C ALA A 288 -5.51 34.40 14.80
N VAL A 289 -5.89 33.55 15.76
CA VAL A 289 -7.18 32.88 15.75
C VAL A 289 -8.20 33.99 15.61
N ALA A 290 -8.79 34.14 14.43
CA ALA A 290 -9.95 34.99 14.25
C ALA A 290 -11.02 34.39 15.17
N GLY A 291 -11.26 35.06 16.31
CA GLY A 291 -12.28 34.65 17.25
C GLY A 291 -13.62 34.60 16.53
N GLY A 292 -14.10 33.38 16.29
CA GLY A 292 -15.48 33.12 15.92
C GLY A 292 -16.26 32.94 17.21
N ASN A 293 -17.12 33.92 17.50
CA ASN A 293 -18.32 33.73 18.33
C ASN A 293 -19.24 32.69 17.69
#